data_AF-A0A929QJN2-F1
#
_entry.id   AF-A0A929QJN2-F1
#
_cell.length_a   1.000
_cell.length_b   1.000
_cell.length_c   1.000
_cell.angle_alpha   90.00
_cell.angle_beta   90.00
_cell.angle_gamma   90.00
#
_symmetry.space_group_name_H-M   'P 1'
#
loop_
_entity.id
_entity.type
_entity.pdbx_description
1 polymer ?
#
loop_
_entity_poly.entity_id
_entity_poly.type
_entity_poly.pdbx_seq_one_letter_code
_entity_poly.pdbx_strand_id
1 'polypeptide(L)'
;AFIIAEFLGMTYTNVMMAAVIPAFACYLSLFFIVHLERVKLGLKGINQSEFHSRFKIFVSGLHYITPILILLYTLLIAKESAIAAAFNAIGFLFLIMIFQEPTKKLASGEKVGLSDVLLGFEDIFWAMVAAAKSMTTIAIATALAGIIVGSISLTGLGQVLSDLVELLAGDNIMMILVLTALMSLILGMGLPTTANYIVVSSLVAPVILFLAHKNGFLIPAIAVHLFVFYFGILADDTPPVGIAAYAAAGIAKANPITVGVQGFFYDLRTAILPFAFFFNNKLMLIESINTSDPLDSKGIVWMSNPLEILLVFGMAIVGMFAFSSLLQGYYVTKLRIWERVLLIPVVPLALVPNICVKFGLMPNEYTAYIVAAALYGFVFMTQWGIKDKPLDQIRAI
;
A
#
# COMPACT_ATOMS: atom_id res chain seq x y z
N ALA A 1 0.30 -10.63 -2.81
CA ALA A 1 0.71 -11.46 -1.66
C ALA A 1 0.86 -12.93 -2.04
N PHE A 2 -0.18 -13.66 -2.47
CA PHE A 2 -0.07 -15.08 -2.83
C PHE A 2 0.93 -15.36 -3.97
N ILE A 3 0.88 -14.55 -5.04
CA ILE A 3 1.84 -14.69 -6.16
C ILE A 3 3.27 -14.38 -5.71
N ILE A 4 3.46 -13.40 -4.81
CA ILE A 4 4.78 -13.12 -4.22
C ILE A 4 5.27 -14.33 -3.41
N ALA A 5 4.39 -14.93 -2.59
CA ALA A 5 4.70 -16.11 -1.80
C ALA A 5 5.12 -17.31 -2.68
N GLU A 6 4.42 -17.52 -3.79
CA GLU A 6 4.72 -18.55 -4.77
C GLU A 6 6.05 -18.29 -5.50
N PHE A 7 6.27 -17.08 -6.02
CA PHE A 7 7.51 -16.69 -6.71
C PHE A 7 8.74 -16.83 -5.80
N LEU A 8 8.62 -16.47 -4.52
CA LEU A 8 9.73 -16.50 -3.57
C LEU A 8 9.83 -17.82 -2.78
N GLY A 9 8.93 -18.77 -3.02
CA GLY A 9 8.85 -20.02 -2.26
C GLY A 9 8.68 -19.82 -0.75
N MET A 10 8.05 -18.72 -0.32
CA MET A 10 7.87 -18.37 1.09
C MET A 10 6.41 -18.52 1.53
N THR A 11 6.17 -18.62 2.84
CA THR A 11 4.80 -18.73 3.35
C THR A 11 4.04 -17.41 3.15
N TYR A 12 2.72 -17.48 2.95
CA TYR A 12 1.87 -16.29 2.88
C TYR A 12 2.04 -15.39 4.11
N THR A 13 2.12 -15.99 5.30
CA THR A 13 2.30 -15.27 6.57
C THR A 13 3.54 -14.39 6.54
N ASN A 14 4.65 -14.87 5.96
CA ASN A 14 5.88 -14.08 5.84
C ASN A 14 5.68 -12.85 4.94
N VAL A 15 5.02 -13.01 3.79
CA VAL A 15 4.69 -11.87 2.91
C VAL A 15 3.79 -10.86 3.63
N MET A 16 2.80 -11.36 4.39
CA MET A 16 1.89 -10.50 5.15
C MET A 16 2.62 -9.73 6.26
N MET A 17 3.51 -10.38 7.01
CA MET A 17 4.33 -9.73 8.04
C MET A 17 5.21 -8.63 7.43
N ALA A 18 5.85 -8.91 6.29
CA ALA A 18 6.67 -7.91 5.60
C ALA A 18 5.86 -6.69 5.13
N ALA A 19 4.59 -6.88 4.76
CA ALA A 19 3.75 -5.81 4.22
C ALA A 19 2.93 -5.06 5.28
N VAL A 20 2.86 -5.52 6.54
CA VAL A 20 1.90 -5.00 7.53
C VAL A 20 2.16 -3.54 7.90
N ILE A 21 3.39 -3.19 8.29
CA ILE A 21 3.76 -1.80 8.64
C ILE A 21 3.61 -0.88 7.42
N PRO A 22 4.15 -1.23 6.23
CA PRO A 22 3.98 -0.41 5.04
C PRO A 22 2.51 -0.16 4.69
N ALA A 23 1.66 -1.19 4.77
CA ALA A 23 0.24 -1.08 4.46
C ALA A 23 -0.46 -0.11 5.41
N PHE A 24 -0.29 -0.25 6.73
CA PHE A 24 -0.90 0.67 7.69
C PHE A 24 -0.37 2.10 7.55
N ALA A 25 0.93 2.28 7.34
CA ALA A 25 1.53 3.59 7.15
C ALA A 25 0.94 4.29 5.89
N CYS A 26 0.78 3.56 4.79
CA CYS A 26 0.12 4.05 3.57
C CYS A 26 -1.34 4.47 3.81
N TYR A 27 -2.14 3.62 4.45
CA TYR A 27 -3.56 3.89 4.71
C TYR A 27 -3.77 5.04 5.68
N LEU A 28 -3.02 5.09 6.79
CA LEU A 28 -3.09 6.19 7.74
C LEU A 28 -2.68 7.51 7.09
N SER A 29 -1.66 7.48 6.22
CA SER A 29 -1.24 8.67 5.48
C SER A 29 -2.28 9.12 4.46
N LEU A 30 -3.04 8.19 3.84
CA LEU A 30 -4.20 8.54 3.00
C LEU A 30 -5.28 9.25 3.82
N PHE A 31 -5.69 8.67 4.95
CA PHE A 31 -6.68 9.30 5.83
C PHE A 31 -6.23 10.68 6.30
N PHE A 32 -4.93 10.82 6.56
CA PHE A 32 -4.35 12.10 6.90
C PHE A 32 -4.47 13.12 5.76
N ILE A 33 -4.18 12.75 4.50
CA ILE A 33 -4.41 13.65 3.35
C ILE A 33 -5.88 14.05 3.23
N VAL A 34 -6.81 13.09 3.35
CA VAL A 34 -8.25 13.40 3.32
C VAL A 34 -8.62 14.41 4.41
N HIS A 35 -8.03 14.28 5.60
CA HIS A 35 -8.17 15.27 6.66
C HIS A 35 -7.59 16.64 6.28
N LEU A 36 -6.36 16.68 5.72
CA LEU A 36 -5.73 17.93 5.27
C LEU A 36 -6.58 18.64 4.22
N GLU A 37 -7.10 17.92 3.23
CA GLU A 37 -7.96 18.47 2.18
C GLU A 37 -9.27 19.01 2.73
N ARG A 38 -9.91 18.29 3.66
CA ARG A 38 -11.09 18.79 4.37
C ARG A 38 -10.81 20.13 5.05
N VAL A 39 -9.67 20.25 5.74
CA VAL A 39 -9.29 21.47 6.45
C VAL A 39 -8.97 22.61 5.47
N LYS A 40 -8.21 22.35 4.40
CA LYS A 40 -7.89 23.31 3.33
C LYS A 40 -9.14 23.88 2.68
N LEU A 41 -10.13 23.04 2.41
CA LEU A 41 -11.40 23.41 1.78
C LEU A 41 -12.43 23.99 2.77
N GLY A 42 -12.12 24.01 4.07
CA GLY A 42 -13.04 24.50 5.10
C GLY A 42 -14.33 23.68 5.24
N LEU A 43 -14.30 22.40 4.88
CA LEU A 43 -15.49 21.54 4.87
C LEU A 43 -15.99 21.29 6.30
N LYS A 44 -17.22 21.75 6.56
CA LYS A 44 -17.93 21.50 7.82
C LYS A 44 -18.74 20.22 7.72
N GLY A 45 -18.84 19.51 8.85
CA GLY A 45 -19.72 18.33 8.93
C GLY A 45 -21.17 18.76 8.82
N ILE A 46 -22.01 17.90 8.24
CA ILE A 46 -23.47 18.09 8.19
C ILE A 46 -24.04 17.96 9.62
N ASN A 47 -25.15 18.66 9.89
CA ASN A 47 -25.82 18.60 11.20
C ASN A 47 -26.24 17.15 11.55
N GLN A 48 -25.92 16.71 12.77
CA GLN A 48 -26.12 15.31 13.21
C GLN A 48 -27.61 14.91 13.34
N SER A 49 -28.53 15.86 13.30
CA SER A 49 -29.98 15.63 13.40
C SER A 49 -30.58 14.85 12.21
N GLU A 50 -29.84 14.65 11.13
CA GLU A 50 -30.26 13.88 9.95
C GLU A 50 -29.79 12.40 9.96
N PHE A 51 -29.05 11.96 10.99
CA PHE A 51 -28.42 10.63 10.96
C PHE A 51 -29.19 9.54 11.73
N HIS A 52 -29.31 8.38 11.09
CA HIS A 52 -29.48 7.10 11.77
C HIS A 52 -28.28 6.83 12.70
N SER A 53 -28.50 6.11 13.82
CA SER A 53 -27.44 5.75 14.77
C SER A 53 -26.26 5.07 14.07
N ARG A 54 -25.09 5.74 14.04
CA ARG A 54 -23.84 5.24 13.43
C ARG A 54 -23.47 3.86 13.96
N PHE A 55 -23.69 3.65 15.25
CA PHE A 55 -23.45 2.37 15.91
C PHE A 55 -24.36 1.27 15.38
N LYS A 56 -25.65 1.57 15.16
CA LYS A 56 -26.61 0.60 14.61
C LYS A 56 -26.23 0.19 13.18
N ILE A 57 -25.78 1.13 12.35
CA ILE A 57 -25.28 0.84 11.00
C ILE A 57 -24.04 -0.04 11.07
N PHE A 58 -23.06 0.31 11.92
CA PHE A 58 -21.85 -0.49 12.10
C PHE A 58 -22.14 -1.93 12.55
N VAL A 59 -22.99 -2.09 13.57
CA VAL A 59 -23.42 -3.42 14.06
C VAL A 59 -24.19 -4.19 13.00
N SER A 60 -25.01 -3.52 12.18
CA SER A 60 -25.71 -4.19 11.10
C SER A 60 -24.77 -4.78 10.05
N GLY A 61 -23.58 -4.21 9.84
CA GLY A 61 -22.59 -4.69 8.86
C GLY A 61 -21.57 -5.69 9.41
N LEU A 62 -21.57 -5.98 10.72
CA LEU A 62 -20.54 -6.81 11.36
C LEU A 62 -20.47 -8.23 10.81
N HIS A 63 -21.58 -8.77 10.29
CA HIS A 63 -21.62 -10.09 9.67
C HIS A 63 -20.75 -10.20 8.41
N TYR A 64 -20.44 -9.09 7.72
CA TYR A 64 -19.51 -9.06 6.59
C TYR A 64 -18.03 -9.21 7.00
N ILE A 65 -17.70 -9.04 8.28
CA ILE A 65 -16.36 -9.28 8.81
C ILE A 65 -16.11 -10.79 8.99
N THR A 66 -17.16 -11.58 9.21
CA THR A 66 -17.04 -13.02 9.49
C THR A 66 -16.33 -13.82 8.39
N PRO A 67 -16.60 -13.65 7.08
CA PRO A 67 -15.83 -14.31 6.02
C PRO A 67 -14.34 -13.98 6.04
N ILE A 68 -14.00 -12.73 6.39
CA ILE A 68 -12.60 -12.30 6.51
C ILE A 68 -11.94 -13.02 7.68
N LEU A 69 -12.63 -13.15 8.82
CA LEU A 69 -12.12 -13.91 9.97
C LEU A 69 -11.94 -15.38 9.65
N ILE A 70 -12.84 -16.00 8.88
CA ILE A 70 -12.71 -17.38 8.43
C ILE A 70 -11.52 -17.54 7.49
N LEU A 71 -11.34 -16.61 6.55
CA LEU A 71 -10.17 -16.57 5.67
C LEU A 71 -8.88 -16.48 6.48
N LEU A 72 -8.81 -15.55 7.44
CA LEU A 72 -7.63 -15.38 8.30
C LEU A 72 -7.41 -16.60 9.20
N TYR A 73 -8.46 -17.21 9.75
CA TYR A 73 -8.35 -18.40 10.59
C TYR A 73 -7.82 -19.59 9.80
N THR A 74 -8.43 -19.90 8.66
CA THR A 74 -8.03 -21.02 7.80
C THR A 74 -6.60 -20.86 7.29
N LEU A 75 -6.20 -19.64 6.94
CA LEU A 75 -4.89 -19.35 6.39
C LEU A 75 -3.78 -19.29 7.47
N LEU A 76 -4.03 -18.61 8.59
CA LEU A 76 -3.00 -18.32 9.60
C LEU A 76 -2.94 -19.39 10.70
N ILE A 77 -4.09 -19.91 11.13
CA ILE A 77 -4.20 -20.83 12.26
C ILE A 77 -4.28 -22.27 11.76
N ALA A 78 -5.23 -22.56 10.85
CA ALA A 78 -5.35 -23.91 10.28
C ALA A 78 -4.25 -24.23 9.25
N LYS A 79 -3.51 -23.21 8.79
CA LYS A 79 -2.38 -23.33 7.85
C LYS A 79 -2.75 -24.04 6.55
N GLU A 80 -4.00 -23.87 6.12
CA GLU A 80 -4.46 -24.38 4.83
C GLU A 80 -3.84 -23.57 3.68
N SER A 81 -3.97 -24.09 2.45
CA SER A 81 -3.53 -23.36 1.27
C SER A 81 -4.35 -22.07 1.08
N ALA A 82 -3.73 -21.09 0.44
CA ALA A 82 -4.37 -19.84 0.01
C ALA A 82 -5.75 -20.06 -0.67
N ILE A 83 -5.79 -21.05 -1.55
CA ILE A 83 -6.95 -21.40 -2.36
C ILE A 83 -8.05 -21.99 -1.47
N ALA A 84 -7.70 -22.89 -0.55
CA ALA A 84 -8.64 -23.47 0.39
C ALA A 84 -9.23 -22.41 1.34
N ALA A 85 -8.40 -21.50 1.85
CA ALA A 85 -8.85 -20.39 2.70
C ALA A 85 -9.85 -19.48 1.96
N ALA A 86 -9.57 -19.13 0.70
CA ALA A 86 -10.49 -18.37 -0.14
C ALA A 86 -11.80 -19.13 -0.41
N PHE A 87 -11.72 -20.43 -0.73
CA PHE A 87 -12.88 -21.27 -0.98
C PHE A 87 -13.79 -21.37 0.26
N ASN A 88 -13.21 -21.60 1.43
CA ASN A 88 -13.95 -21.67 2.71
C ASN A 88 -14.64 -20.34 3.04
N ALA A 89 -13.96 -19.21 2.81
CA ALA A 89 -14.55 -17.88 3.02
C ALA A 89 -15.71 -17.59 2.04
N ILE A 90 -15.57 -17.98 0.77
CA ILE A 90 -16.64 -17.86 -0.24
C ILE A 90 -17.83 -18.77 0.11
N GLY A 91 -17.58 -20.01 0.54
CA GLY A 91 -18.63 -20.90 1.00
C GLY A 91 -19.42 -20.32 2.17
N PHE A 92 -18.73 -19.64 3.11
CA PHE A 92 -19.40 -18.93 4.19
C PHE A 92 -20.17 -17.69 3.72
N LEU A 93 -19.66 -16.95 2.73
CA LEU A 93 -20.41 -15.85 2.09
C LEU A 93 -21.72 -16.35 1.47
N PHE A 94 -21.71 -17.52 0.82
CA PHE A 94 -22.94 -18.12 0.31
C PHE A 94 -23.94 -18.42 1.43
N LEU A 95 -23.48 -18.94 2.57
CA LEU A 95 -24.34 -19.12 3.73
C LEU A 95 -24.94 -17.79 4.19
N ILE A 96 -24.13 -16.73 4.31
CA ILE A 96 -24.63 -15.39 4.65
C ILE A 96 -25.71 -14.94 3.67
N MET A 97 -25.48 -15.05 2.36
CA MET A 97 -26.42 -14.59 1.34
C MET A 97 -27.77 -15.33 1.41
N ILE A 98 -27.75 -16.64 1.68
CA ILE A 98 -28.97 -17.45 1.86
C ILE A 98 -29.77 -16.98 3.08
N PHE A 99 -29.10 -16.62 4.18
CA PHE A 99 -29.77 -16.22 5.43
C PHE A 99 -30.00 -14.71 5.56
N GLN A 100 -29.43 -13.88 4.70
CA GLN A 100 -29.45 -12.42 4.83
C GLN A 100 -30.86 -11.84 4.72
N GLU A 101 -31.62 -12.19 3.68
CA GLU A 101 -32.99 -11.68 3.49
C GLU A 101 -33.98 -12.23 4.53
N PRO A 102 -33.99 -13.53 4.86
CA PRO A 102 -34.79 -14.07 5.96
C PRO A 102 -34.53 -13.38 7.30
N THR A 103 -33.26 -13.14 7.65
CA THR A 103 -32.91 -12.52 8.94
C THR A 103 -33.27 -11.04 8.99
N LYS A 104 -33.15 -10.29 7.88
CA LYS A 104 -33.63 -8.90 7.79
C LYS A 104 -35.13 -8.80 8.00
N LYS A 105 -35.93 -9.63 7.31
CA LYS A 105 -37.40 -9.63 7.43
C LYS A 105 -37.88 -10.04 8.81
N LEU A 106 -37.23 -11.04 9.41
CA LEU A 106 -37.52 -11.41 10.79
C LEU A 106 -37.23 -10.26 11.76
N ALA A 107 -36.14 -9.52 11.54
CA ALA A 107 -35.79 -8.35 12.34
C ALA A 107 -36.72 -7.15 12.12
N SER A 108 -37.39 -7.03 10.95
CA SER A 108 -38.42 -6.02 10.68
C SER A 108 -39.82 -6.42 11.14
N GLY A 109 -40.00 -7.66 11.63
CA GLY A 109 -41.30 -8.20 12.06
C GLY A 109 -42.18 -8.69 10.92
N GLU A 110 -41.61 -8.85 9.72
CA GLU A 110 -42.30 -9.39 8.54
C GLU A 110 -42.32 -10.93 8.54
N LYS A 111 -43.31 -11.51 7.85
CA LYS A 111 -43.38 -12.97 7.68
C LYS A 111 -42.31 -13.40 6.68
N VAL A 112 -41.43 -14.30 7.13
CA VAL A 112 -40.42 -14.94 6.29
C VAL A 112 -41.10 -16.01 5.42
N GLY A 113 -40.85 -15.96 4.10
CA GLY A 113 -41.32 -16.94 3.13
C GLY A 113 -40.18 -17.77 2.54
N LEU A 114 -40.51 -18.92 1.94
CA LEU A 114 -39.55 -19.73 1.16
C LEU A 114 -38.96 -18.95 -0.02
N SER A 115 -39.71 -17.97 -0.55
CA SER A 115 -39.24 -17.04 -1.57
C SER A 115 -37.99 -16.25 -1.15
N ASP A 116 -37.83 -15.95 0.15
CA ASP A 116 -36.71 -15.13 0.63
C ASP A 116 -35.39 -15.92 0.65
N VAL A 117 -35.47 -17.23 0.89
CA VAL A 117 -34.32 -18.14 0.78
C VAL A 117 -33.96 -18.36 -0.70
N LEU A 118 -34.97 -18.51 -1.57
CA LEU A 118 -34.78 -18.65 -3.02
C LEU A 118 -34.11 -17.41 -3.64
N LEU A 119 -34.44 -16.21 -3.16
CA LEU A 119 -33.75 -14.97 -3.56
C LEU A 119 -32.25 -15.02 -3.23
N GLY A 120 -31.87 -15.56 -2.06
CA GLY A 120 -30.45 -15.74 -1.72
C GLY A 120 -29.71 -16.68 -2.68
N PHE A 121 -30.36 -17.75 -3.16
CA PHE A 121 -29.78 -18.62 -4.19
C PHE A 121 -29.69 -17.93 -5.56
N GLU A 122 -30.67 -17.12 -5.92
CA GLU A 122 -30.64 -16.31 -7.14
C GLU A 122 -29.49 -15.28 -7.08
N ASP A 123 -29.30 -14.61 -5.93
CA ASP A 123 -28.20 -13.67 -5.72
C ASP A 123 -26.83 -14.36 -5.83
N ILE A 124 -26.70 -15.57 -5.28
CA ILE A 124 -25.48 -16.39 -5.43
C ILE A 124 -25.24 -16.70 -6.91
N PHE A 125 -26.27 -17.11 -7.65
CA PHE A 125 -26.14 -17.42 -9.07
C PHE A 125 -25.66 -16.20 -9.86
N TRP A 126 -26.28 -15.05 -9.67
CA TRP A 126 -25.86 -13.81 -10.34
C TRP A 126 -24.46 -13.34 -9.90
N ALA A 127 -24.11 -13.51 -8.63
CA ALA A 127 -22.77 -13.23 -8.13
C ALA A 127 -21.72 -14.15 -8.79
N MET A 128 -22.00 -15.44 -8.95
CA MET A 128 -21.14 -16.38 -9.66
C MET A 128 -20.99 -16.02 -11.15
N VAL A 129 -22.08 -15.62 -11.81
CA VAL A 129 -22.03 -15.14 -13.21
C VAL A 129 -21.17 -13.87 -13.33
N ALA A 130 -21.34 -12.91 -12.43
CA ALA A 130 -20.52 -11.69 -12.39
C ALA A 130 -19.04 -11.99 -12.12
N ALA A 131 -18.75 -12.93 -11.21
CA ALA A 131 -17.40 -13.40 -10.93
C ALA A 131 -16.77 -14.07 -12.16
N ALA A 132 -17.51 -14.96 -12.85
CA ALA A 132 -17.01 -15.62 -14.07
C ALA A 132 -16.65 -14.62 -15.17
N LYS A 133 -17.52 -13.62 -15.42
CA LYS A 133 -17.27 -12.54 -16.40
C LYS A 133 -16.03 -11.72 -16.03
N SER A 134 -15.88 -11.37 -14.75
CA SER A 134 -14.73 -10.61 -14.25
C SER A 134 -13.43 -11.42 -14.36
N MET A 135 -13.52 -12.74 -14.13
CA MET A 135 -12.37 -13.64 -14.19
C MET A 135 -11.83 -13.84 -15.61
N THR A 136 -12.67 -13.75 -16.65
CA THR A 136 -12.22 -13.87 -18.05
C THR A 136 -11.11 -12.86 -18.39
N THR A 137 -11.26 -11.61 -17.95
CA THR A 137 -10.26 -10.55 -18.18
C THR A 137 -8.94 -10.87 -17.48
N ILE A 138 -9.00 -11.33 -16.22
CA ILE A 138 -7.81 -11.69 -15.45
C ILE A 138 -7.12 -12.90 -16.09
N ALA A 139 -7.87 -13.93 -16.49
CA ALA A 139 -7.32 -15.15 -17.09
C ALA A 139 -6.56 -14.86 -18.39
N ILE A 140 -7.13 -14.05 -19.29
CA ILE A 140 -6.46 -13.64 -20.53
C ILE A 140 -5.21 -12.83 -20.22
N ALA A 141 -5.30 -11.85 -19.30
CA ALA A 141 -4.16 -11.02 -18.93
C ALA A 141 -3.02 -11.84 -18.32
N THR A 142 -3.32 -12.83 -17.46
CA THR A 142 -2.32 -13.73 -16.87
C THR A 142 -1.71 -14.68 -17.90
N ALA A 143 -2.52 -15.20 -18.84
CA ALA A 143 -2.01 -16.05 -19.92
C ALA A 143 -1.04 -15.29 -20.83
N LEU A 144 -1.39 -14.06 -21.21
CA LEU A 144 -0.52 -13.18 -21.98
C LEU A 144 0.75 -12.80 -21.21
N ALA A 145 0.61 -12.46 -19.91
CA ALA A 145 1.77 -12.21 -19.06
C ALA A 145 2.73 -13.40 -19.04
N GLY A 146 2.22 -14.64 -18.90
CA GLY A 146 3.02 -15.85 -18.97
C GLY A 146 3.76 -16.03 -20.30
N ILE A 147 3.11 -15.74 -21.44
CA ILE A 147 3.76 -15.75 -22.76
C ILE A 147 4.88 -14.70 -22.81
N ILE A 148 4.63 -13.48 -22.33
CA ILE A 148 5.63 -12.40 -22.26
C ILE A 148 6.83 -12.84 -21.42
N VAL A 149 6.59 -13.36 -20.20
CA VAL A 149 7.64 -13.87 -19.31
C VAL A 149 8.44 -14.98 -19.97
N GLY A 150 7.77 -15.95 -20.61
CA GLY A 150 8.41 -17.04 -21.33
C GLY A 150 9.26 -16.57 -22.51
N SER A 151 8.74 -15.70 -23.37
CA SER A 151 9.49 -15.12 -24.49
C SER A 151 10.70 -14.31 -24.02
N ILE A 152 10.57 -13.56 -22.93
CA ILE A 152 11.67 -12.77 -22.40
C ILE A 152 12.75 -13.66 -21.79
N SER A 153 12.34 -14.69 -21.06
CA SER A 153 13.27 -15.67 -20.49
C SER A 153 14.09 -16.39 -21.58
N LEU A 154 13.48 -16.65 -22.75
CA LEU A 154 14.15 -17.27 -23.90
C LEU A 154 15.00 -16.30 -24.73
N THR A 155 14.64 -15.02 -24.79
CA THR A 155 15.34 -14.00 -25.61
C THR A 155 16.49 -13.31 -24.89
N GLY A 156 16.58 -13.43 -23.57
CA GLY A 156 17.62 -12.76 -22.77
C GLY A 156 17.36 -11.27 -22.56
N LEU A 157 16.15 -10.77 -22.82
CA LEU A 157 15.81 -9.34 -22.67
C LEU A 157 16.07 -8.83 -21.24
N GLY A 158 15.92 -9.68 -20.21
CA GLY A 158 16.24 -9.32 -18.82
C GLY A 158 17.72 -8.93 -18.61
N GLN A 159 18.65 -9.58 -19.34
CA GLN A 159 20.06 -9.19 -19.34
C GLN A 159 20.24 -7.84 -20.02
N VAL A 160 19.60 -7.62 -21.18
CA VAL A 160 19.66 -6.33 -21.89
C VAL A 160 19.15 -5.19 -21.01
N LEU A 161 18.04 -5.40 -20.30
CA LEU A 161 17.53 -4.42 -19.34
C LEU A 161 18.52 -4.16 -18.19
N SER A 162 19.16 -5.21 -17.68
CA SER A 162 20.22 -5.07 -16.66
C SER A 162 21.39 -4.24 -17.16
N ASP A 163 21.88 -4.53 -18.37
CA ASP A 163 22.99 -3.82 -19.00
C ASP A 163 22.64 -2.35 -19.25
N LEU A 164 21.41 -2.05 -19.67
CA LEU A 164 20.94 -0.68 -19.86
C LEU A 164 20.85 0.10 -18.55
N VAL A 165 20.33 -0.52 -17.48
CA VAL A 165 20.28 0.12 -16.16
C VAL A 165 21.70 0.35 -15.64
N GLU A 166 22.59 -0.64 -15.78
CA GLU A 166 23.98 -0.52 -15.38
C GLU A 166 24.72 0.58 -16.13
N LEU A 167 24.55 0.66 -17.46
CA LEU A 167 25.16 1.69 -18.29
C LEU A 167 24.78 3.11 -17.84
N LEU A 168 23.52 3.30 -17.44
CA LEU A 168 22.99 4.60 -17.04
C LEU A 168 23.24 4.93 -15.56
N ALA A 169 23.20 3.93 -14.68
CA ALA A 169 23.32 4.12 -13.24
C ALA A 169 24.74 3.94 -12.69
N GLY A 170 25.59 3.20 -13.40
CA GLY A 170 26.87 2.71 -12.88
C GLY A 170 26.70 1.97 -11.56
N ASP A 171 27.54 2.32 -10.59
CA ASP A 171 27.55 1.69 -9.27
C ASP A 171 26.55 2.32 -8.28
N ASN A 172 25.73 3.29 -8.73
CA ASN A 172 24.82 4.02 -7.84
C ASN A 172 23.50 3.27 -7.66
N ILE A 173 23.36 2.58 -6.52
CA ILE A 173 22.13 1.85 -6.15
C ILE A 173 20.87 2.72 -6.17
N MET A 174 20.96 4.01 -5.80
CA MET A 174 19.80 4.90 -5.84
C MET A 174 19.35 5.15 -7.28
N MET A 175 20.29 5.31 -8.20
CA MET A 175 19.99 5.49 -9.62
C MET A 175 19.43 4.20 -10.23
N ILE A 176 19.96 3.03 -9.85
CA ILE A 176 19.39 1.73 -10.22
C ILE A 176 17.92 1.67 -9.81
N LEU A 177 17.59 2.04 -8.57
CA LEU A 177 16.22 2.02 -8.07
C LEU A 177 15.30 3.03 -8.76
N VAL A 178 15.79 4.23 -9.04
CA VAL A 178 14.99 5.23 -9.78
C VAL A 178 14.69 4.76 -11.20
N LEU A 179 15.69 4.25 -11.93
CA LEU A 179 15.50 3.73 -13.29
C LEU A 179 14.56 2.53 -13.32
N THR A 180 14.73 1.59 -12.38
CA THR A 180 13.87 0.40 -12.30
C THR A 180 12.46 0.72 -11.81
N ALA A 181 12.27 1.75 -10.97
CA ALA A 181 10.96 2.30 -10.64
C ALA A 181 10.27 2.89 -11.87
N LEU A 182 10.99 3.69 -12.68
CA LEU A 182 10.45 4.23 -13.94
C LEU A 182 10.11 3.12 -14.94
N MET A 183 10.97 2.10 -15.07
CA MET A 183 10.66 0.92 -15.89
C MET A 183 9.42 0.20 -15.38
N SER A 184 9.28 0.03 -14.06
CA SER A 184 8.10 -0.61 -13.46
C SER A 184 6.82 0.17 -13.74
N LEU A 185 6.87 1.51 -13.68
CA LEU A 185 5.75 2.37 -14.04
C LEU A 185 5.36 2.21 -15.52
N ILE A 186 6.34 2.27 -16.43
CA ILE A 186 6.08 2.16 -17.88
C ILE A 186 5.53 0.78 -18.25
N LEU A 187 6.13 -0.29 -17.71
CA LEU A 187 5.74 -1.67 -17.99
C LEU A 187 4.38 -2.03 -17.39
N GLY A 188 4.03 -1.43 -16.24
CA GLY A 188 2.78 -1.72 -15.55
C GLY A 188 1.56 -1.01 -16.13
N MET A 189 1.74 0.09 -16.86
CA MET A 189 0.64 0.91 -17.37
C MET A 189 -0.34 0.11 -18.24
N GLY A 190 -1.61 0.14 -17.86
CA GLY A 190 -2.72 -0.45 -18.63
C GLY A 190 -2.94 -1.94 -18.39
N LEU A 191 -2.20 -2.55 -17.45
CA LEU A 191 -2.37 -3.95 -17.07
C LEU A 191 -3.22 -4.04 -15.77
N PRO A 192 -4.06 -5.07 -15.61
CA PRO A 192 -4.64 -5.38 -14.30
C PRO A 192 -3.54 -5.66 -13.27
N THR A 193 -3.70 -5.21 -12.03
CA THR A 193 -2.68 -5.30 -10.95
C THR A 193 -2.02 -6.68 -10.82
N THR A 194 -2.78 -7.76 -10.99
CA THR A 194 -2.26 -9.14 -10.98
C THR A 194 -1.30 -9.41 -12.14
N ALA A 195 -1.71 -9.07 -13.36
CA ALA A 195 -0.90 -9.27 -14.56
C ALA A 195 0.30 -8.32 -14.59
N ASN A 196 0.09 -7.07 -14.15
CA ASN A 196 1.13 -6.07 -13.94
C ASN A 196 2.25 -6.63 -13.04
N TYR A 197 1.90 -7.13 -11.84
CA TYR A 197 2.89 -7.71 -10.95
C TYR A 197 3.65 -8.89 -11.59
N ILE A 198 2.98 -9.80 -12.31
CA ILE A 198 3.66 -10.93 -12.98
C ILE A 198 4.69 -10.42 -14.00
N VAL A 199 4.29 -9.48 -14.86
CA VAL A 199 5.19 -8.88 -15.88
C VAL A 199 6.34 -8.15 -15.21
N VAL A 200 6.05 -7.18 -14.34
CA VAL A 200 7.10 -6.34 -13.74
C VAL A 200 8.03 -7.16 -12.83
N SER A 201 7.51 -8.08 -12.01
CA SER A 201 8.36 -8.88 -11.12
C SER A 201 9.24 -9.87 -11.87
N SER A 202 8.78 -10.44 -13.00
CA SER A 202 9.62 -11.33 -13.81
C SER A 202 10.75 -10.60 -14.56
N LEU A 203 10.59 -9.30 -14.82
CA LEU A 203 11.52 -8.51 -15.63
C LEU A 203 12.44 -7.63 -14.80
N VAL A 204 11.87 -6.88 -13.87
CA VAL A 204 12.58 -5.83 -13.13
C VAL A 204 13.17 -6.37 -11.83
N ALA A 205 12.51 -7.33 -11.15
CA ALA A 205 13.05 -7.85 -9.90
C ALA A 205 14.42 -8.55 -10.07
N PRO A 206 14.65 -9.39 -11.11
CA PRO A 206 15.97 -9.97 -11.37
C PRO A 206 17.03 -8.90 -11.66
N VAL A 207 16.67 -7.83 -12.39
CA VAL A 207 17.58 -6.70 -12.69
C VAL A 207 18.05 -6.03 -11.40
N ILE A 208 17.13 -5.70 -10.49
CA ILE A 208 17.46 -5.06 -9.21
C ILE A 208 18.32 -6.01 -8.37
N LEU A 209 17.95 -7.29 -8.25
CA LEU A 209 18.69 -8.28 -7.46
C LEU A 209 20.13 -8.45 -7.98
N PHE A 210 20.28 -8.61 -9.30
CA PHE A 210 21.58 -8.78 -9.94
C PHE A 210 22.47 -7.56 -9.72
N LEU A 211 21.97 -6.37 -10.03
CA LEU A 211 22.77 -5.14 -9.92
C LEU A 211 23.06 -4.78 -8.46
N ALA A 212 22.13 -5.02 -7.54
CA ALA A 212 22.39 -4.77 -6.13
C ALA A 212 23.46 -5.72 -5.57
N HIS A 213 23.39 -7.03 -5.89
CA HIS A 213 24.42 -7.99 -5.52
C HIS A 213 25.78 -7.62 -6.11
N LYS A 214 25.82 -7.22 -7.39
CA LYS A 214 27.05 -6.76 -8.05
C LYS A 214 27.66 -5.54 -7.34
N ASN A 215 26.83 -4.64 -6.83
CA ASN A 215 27.23 -3.47 -6.05
C ASN A 215 27.49 -3.76 -4.57
N GLY A 216 27.54 -5.04 -4.16
CA GLY A 216 27.80 -5.46 -2.78
C GLY A 216 26.66 -5.11 -1.81
N PHE A 217 25.46 -4.83 -2.31
CA PHE A 217 24.30 -4.49 -1.51
C PHE A 217 23.36 -5.70 -1.41
N LEU A 218 23.39 -6.36 -0.25
CA LEU A 218 22.59 -7.55 0.04
C LEU A 218 21.17 -7.11 0.44
N ILE A 219 20.16 -7.56 -0.31
CA ILE A 219 18.75 -7.23 -0.10
C ILE A 219 17.95 -8.52 -0.08
N PRO A 220 16.93 -8.65 0.78
CA PRO A 220 16.07 -9.81 0.75
C PRO A 220 15.16 -9.73 -0.49
N ALA A 221 14.99 -10.84 -1.20
CA ALA A 221 14.18 -10.85 -2.42
C ALA A 221 12.76 -10.29 -2.24
N ILE A 222 12.15 -10.49 -1.07
CA ILE A 222 10.84 -9.90 -0.72
C ILE A 222 10.82 -8.37 -0.80
N ALA A 223 11.91 -7.68 -0.43
CA ALA A 223 11.98 -6.23 -0.53
C ALA A 223 11.95 -5.77 -1.99
N VAL A 224 12.66 -6.49 -2.88
CA VAL A 224 12.65 -6.20 -4.32
C VAL A 224 11.27 -6.48 -4.91
N HIS A 225 10.64 -7.60 -4.56
CA HIS A 225 9.31 -7.96 -5.04
C HIS A 225 8.23 -7.00 -4.53
N LEU A 226 8.33 -6.52 -3.28
CA LEU A 226 7.47 -5.45 -2.77
C LEU A 226 7.77 -4.13 -3.49
N PHE A 227 9.03 -3.79 -3.75
CA PHE A 227 9.40 -2.58 -4.47
C PHE A 227 8.73 -2.51 -5.84
N VAL A 228 8.90 -3.55 -6.66
CA VAL A 228 8.27 -3.61 -7.99
C VAL A 228 6.75 -3.71 -7.91
N PHE A 229 6.20 -4.36 -6.88
CA PHE A 229 4.75 -4.39 -6.65
C PHE A 229 4.19 -3.00 -6.37
N TYR A 230 4.84 -2.20 -5.52
CA TYR A 230 4.39 -0.84 -5.20
C TYR A 230 4.46 0.10 -6.42
N PHE A 231 5.51 0.00 -7.24
CA PHE A 231 5.55 0.77 -8.50
C PHE A 231 4.59 0.23 -9.55
N GLY A 232 4.33 -1.07 -9.57
CA GLY A 232 3.28 -1.67 -10.40
C GLY A 232 1.91 -1.08 -10.06
N ILE A 233 1.49 -1.09 -8.79
CA ILE A 233 0.20 -0.50 -8.40
C ILE A 233 0.13 1.02 -8.64
N LEU A 234 1.26 1.72 -8.52
CA LEU A 234 1.32 3.16 -8.83
C LEU A 234 1.20 3.42 -10.34
N ALA A 235 1.62 2.47 -11.19
CA ALA A 235 1.42 2.54 -12.64
C ALA A 235 -0.07 2.54 -13.01
N ASP A 236 -0.87 1.74 -12.30
CA ASP A 236 -2.31 1.62 -12.52
C ASP A 236 -3.04 2.94 -12.20
N ASP A 237 -2.51 3.77 -11.29
CA ASP A 237 -3.05 5.09 -10.94
C ASP A 237 -2.51 6.23 -11.81
N THR A 238 -1.40 6.02 -12.53
CA THR A 238 -0.74 7.06 -13.32
C THR A 238 -1.62 7.47 -14.52
N PRO A 239 -1.94 8.77 -14.69
CA PRO A 239 -2.66 9.25 -15.87
C PRO A 239 -1.90 8.92 -17.17
N PRO A 240 -2.58 8.45 -18.23
CA PRO A 240 -4.04 8.47 -18.46
C PRO A 240 -4.79 7.19 -18.04
N VAL A 241 -4.15 6.21 -17.39
CA VAL A 241 -4.72 4.87 -17.17
C VAL A 241 -5.73 4.82 -16.02
N GLY A 242 -5.41 5.44 -14.88
CA GLY A 242 -6.16 5.51 -13.61
C GLY A 242 -7.63 5.07 -13.59
N ILE A 243 -7.92 3.75 -13.63
CA ILE A 243 -9.31 3.22 -13.73
C ILE A 243 -10.18 3.67 -12.55
N ALA A 244 -9.60 3.70 -11.34
CA ALA A 244 -10.26 4.19 -10.15
C ALA A 244 -10.65 5.67 -10.27
N ALA A 245 -9.81 6.48 -10.92
CA ALA A 245 -10.10 7.89 -11.18
C ALA A 245 -11.26 8.06 -12.18
N TYR A 246 -11.40 7.21 -13.20
CA TYR A 246 -12.57 7.23 -14.09
C TYR A 246 -13.87 6.93 -13.34
N ALA A 247 -13.87 5.94 -12.45
CA ALA A 247 -15.02 5.63 -11.62
C ALA A 247 -15.35 6.78 -10.64
N ALA A 248 -14.35 7.32 -9.96
CA ALA A 248 -14.50 8.46 -9.06
C ALA A 248 -15.01 9.72 -9.78
N ALA A 249 -14.53 9.97 -11.00
CA ALA A 249 -14.99 11.07 -11.84
C ALA A 249 -16.47 10.93 -12.25
N GLY A 250 -16.94 9.70 -12.49
CA GLY A 250 -18.35 9.42 -12.72
C GLY A 250 -19.24 9.77 -11.52
N ILE A 251 -18.77 9.48 -10.29
CA ILE A 251 -19.45 9.86 -9.04
C ILE A 251 -19.42 11.38 -8.85
N ALA A 252 -18.26 12.00 -9.06
CA ALA A 252 -18.05 13.43 -8.86
C ALA A 252 -18.62 14.31 -10.00
N LYS A 253 -19.07 13.72 -11.11
CA LYS A 253 -19.45 14.41 -12.35
C LYS A 253 -18.34 15.36 -12.85
N ALA A 254 -17.09 14.91 -12.77
CA ALA A 254 -15.90 15.68 -13.10
C ALA A 254 -15.16 15.07 -14.31
N ASN A 255 -14.18 15.81 -14.86
CA ASN A 255 -13.31 15.29 -15.92
C ASN A 255 -12.39 14.17 -15.34
N PRO A 256 -12.40 12.95 -15.93
CA PRO A 256 -11.58 11.84 -15.44
C PRO A 256 -10.08 12.12 -15.39
N ILE A 257 -9.54 12.88 -16.34
CA ILE A 257 -8.12 13.21 -16.38
C ILE A 257 -7.75 14.14 -15.22
N THR A 258 -8.59 15.13 -14.92
CA THR A 258 -8.36 16.03 -13.78
C THR A 258 -8.44 15.29 -12.45
N VAL A 259 -9.41 14.38 -12.31
CA VAL A 259 -9.53 13.52 -11.12
C VAL A 259 -8.32 12.60 -10.99
N GLY A 260 -7.84 12.02 -12.11
CA GLY A 260 -6.68 11.13 -12.13
C GLY A 260 -5.38 11.87 -11.77
N VAL A 261 -5.15 13.05 -12.33
CA VAL A 261 -3.96 13.86 -11.97
C VAL A 261 -4.00 14.23 -10.49
N GLN A 262 -5.16 14.62 -9.96
CA GLN A 262 -5.29 14.93 -8.53
C GLN A 262 -5.06 13.69 -7.65
N GLY A 263 -5.64 12.54 -8.02
CA GLY A 263 -5.43 11.25 -7.33
C GLY A 263 -3.96 10.85 -7.30
N PHE A 264 -3.28 10.92 -8.45
CA PHE A 264 -1.86 10.63 -8.57
C PHE A 264 -0.99 11.50 -7.66
N PHE A 265 -1.29 12.81 -7.55
CA PHE A 265 -0.57 13.69 -6.62
C PHE A 265 -0.82 13.33 -5.14
N TYR A 266 -1.99 12.80 -4.79
CA TYR A 266 -2.22 12.26 -3.46
C TYR A 266 -1.41 10.99 -3.24
N ASP A 267 -1.36 10.10 -4.23
CA ASP A 267 -0.73 8.79 -4.11
C ASP A 267 0.79 8.78 -4.34
N LEU A 268 1.38 9.87 -4.85
CA LEU A 268 2.84 10.06 -4.92
C LEU A 268 3.54 9.86 -3.56
N ARG A 269 2.81 10.06 -2.45
CA ARG A 269 3.31 9.73 -1.10
C ARG A 269 3.78 8.28 -0.96
N THR A 270 3.14 7.36 -1.68
CA THR A 270 3.44 5.92 -1.61
C THR A 270 4.70 5.56 -2.38
N ALA A 271 5.19 6.43 -3.27
CA ALA A 271 6.41 6.21 -4.03
C ALA A 271 7.68 6.23 -3.18
N ILE A 272 7.69 6.92 -2.03
CA ILE A 272 8.86 6.98 -1.14
C ILE A 272 9.03 5.71 -0.31
N LEU A 273 7.93 5.02 0.00
CA LEU A 273 7.91 3.90 0.91
C LEU A 273 8.72 2.70 0.40
N PRO A 274 8.67 2.34 -0.89
CA PRO A 274 9.58 1.38 -1.51
C PRO A 274 11.04 1.66 -1.28
N PHE A 275 11.49 2.88 -1.51
CA PHE A 275 12.88 3.27 -1.24
C PHE A 275 13.19 3.16 0.26
N ALA A 276 12.27 3.60 1.12
CA ALA A 276 12.46 3.55 2.56
C ALA A 276 12.68 2.12 3.07
N PHE A 277 11.81 1.17 2.75
CA PHE A 277 11.98 -0.20 3.24
C PHE A 277 13.12 -0.94 2.53
N PHE A 278 13.49 -0.54 1.31
CA PHE A 278 14.65 -1.10 0.61
C PHE A 278 15.96 -0.79 1.34
N PHE A 279 16.06 0.42 1.91
CA PHE A 279 17.22 0.82 2.70
C PHE A 279 17.07 0.54 4.19
N ASN A 280 15.85 0.38 4.70
CA ASN A 280 15.55 0.07 6.10
C ASN A 280 14.60 -1.13 6.19
N ASN A 281 15.19 -2.33 6.18
CA ASN A 281 14.46 -3.59 6.25
C ASN A 281 13.59 -3.75 7.51
N LYS A 282 13.87 -2.98 8.59
CA LYS A 282 13.03 -2.96 9.80
C LYS A 282 11.60 -2.51 9.51
N LEU A 283 11.39 -1.69 8.48
CA LEU A 283 10.04 -1.33 8.03
C LEU A 283 9.23 -2.55 7.54
N MET A 284 9.89 -3.65 7.17
CA MET A 284 9.27 -4.93 6.80
C MET A 284 9.36 -5.98 7.92
N LEU A 285 9.62 -5.58 9.16
CA LEU A 285 9.81 -6.51 10.29
C LEU A 285 11.03 -7.46 10.14
N ILE A 286 11.96 -7.15 9.24
CA ILE A 286 13.17 -7.95 9.00
C ILE A 286 14.34 -7.34 9.77
N GLU A 287 14.90 -8.11 10.70
CA GLU A 287 16.03 -7.70 11.55
C GLU A 287 17.38 -7.96 10.85
N SER A 288 17.56 -9.18 10.36
CA SER A 288 18.76 -9.57 9.62
C SER A 288 18.45 -10.65 8.58
N ILE A 289 19.36 -10.80 7.62
CA ILE A 289 19.27 -11.79 6.55
C ILE A 289 20.56 -12.60 6.60
N ASN A 290 20.47 -13.90 6.30
CA ASN A 290 21.65 -14.74 6.18
C ASN A 290 22.55 -14.22 5.05
N THR A 291 23.77 -13.80 5.39
CA THR A 291 24.73 -13.20 4.45
C THR A 291 25.25 -14.17 3.39
N SER A 292 25.09 -15.49 3.60
CA SER A 292 25.52 -16.49 2.62
C SER A 292 24.53 -16.72 1.48
N ASP A 293 23.24 -16.45 1.67
CA ASP A 293 22.21 -16.54 0.62
C ASP A 293 21.04 -15.56 0.90
N PRO A 294 21.09 -14.34 0.35
CA PRO A 294 20.02 -13.35 0.50
C PRO A 294 18.71 -13.70 -0.21
N LEU A 295 18.75 -14.71 -1.10
CA LEU A 295 17.58 -15.17 -1.86
C LEU A 295 16.81 -16.26 -1.10
N ASP A 296 17.42 -16.89 -0.10
CA ASP A 296 16.73 -17.89 0.73
C ASP A 296 15.76 -17.23 1.70
N SER A 297 14.47 -17.38 1.40
CA SER A 297 13.34 -16.95 2.23
C SER A 297 13.37 -17.54 3.65
N LYS A 298 14.10 -18.63 3.91
CA LYS A 298 14.25 -19.23 5.25
C LYS A 298 15.34 -18.58 6.10
N GLY A 299 16.25 -17.82 5.49
CA GLY A 299 17.31 -17.09 6.16
C GLY A 299 16.89 -15.74 6.78
N ILE A 300 15.60 -15.40 6.72
CA ILE A 300 15.05 -14.14 7.23
C ILE A 300 14.83 -14.24 8.74
N VAL A 301 15.51 -13.38 9.50
CA VAL A 301 15.29 -13.21 10.94
C VAL A 301 14.28 -12.10 11.15
N TRP A 302 13.15 -12.44 11.77
CA TRP A 302 12.07 -11.51 12.07
C TRP A 302 12.30 -10.79 13.39
N MET A 303 11.94 -9.51 13.43
CA MET A 303 12.00 -8.72 14.67
C MET A 303 11.09 -9.34 15.74
N SER A 304 11.66 -9.53 16.93
CA SER A 304 10.95 -10.13 18.07
C SER A 304 10.60 -9.12 19.16
N ASN A 305 11.25 -7.95 19.21
CA ASN A 305 11.06 -6.95 20.26
C ASN A 305 9.82 -6.08 20.00
N PRO A 306 8.74 -6.17 20.82
CA PRO A 306 7.52 -5.41 20.58
C PRO A 306 7.71 -3.88 20.68
N LEU A 307 8.62 -3.41 21.52
CA LEU A 307 8.87 -1.98 21.70
C LEU A 307 9.55 -1.38 20.47
N GLU A 308 10.49 -2.10 19.87
CA GLU A 308 11.15 -1.66 18.64
C GLU A 308 10.18 -1.66 17.46
N ILE A 309 9.32 -2.68 17.35
CA ILE A 309 8.27 -2.74 16.33
C ILE A 309 7.32 -1.54 16.46
N LEU A 310 6.86 -1.24 17.67
CA LEU A 310 5.97 -0.09 17.91
C LEU A 310 6.66 1.23 17.57
N LEU A 311 7.95 1.35 17.89
CA LEU A 311 8.73 2.54 17.58
C LEU A 311 8.92 2.72 16.07
N VAL A 312 9.32 1.67 15.34
CA VAL A 312 9.46 1.68 13.88
C VAL A 312 8.12 2.03 13.23
N PHE A 313 7.02 1.44 13.70
CA PHE A 313 5.68 1.74 13.23
C PHE A 313 5.28 3.21 13.47
N GLY A 314 5.49 3.72 14.68
CA GLY A 314 5.21 5.12 15.02
C GLY A 314 6.03 6.10 14.19
N MET A 315 7.31 5.81 13.97
CA MET A 315 8.19 6.64 13.14
C MET A 315 7.84 6.52 11.65
N ALA A 316 7.41 5.36 11.17
CA ALA A 316 6.88 5.22 9.81
C ALA A 316 5.66 6.14 9.59
N ILE A 317 4.74 6.22 10.56
CA ILE A 317 3.59 7.14 10.50
C ILE A 317 4.07 8.60 10.48
N VAL A 318 4.99 8.99 11.38
CA VAL A 318 5.53 10.35 11.44
C VAL A 318 6.21 10.72 10.11
N GLY A 319 7.05 9.84 9.57
CA GLY A 319 7.72 10.06 8.29
C GLY A 319 6.73 10.20 7.13
N MET A 320 5.73 9.33 7.06
CA MET A 320 4.70 9.40 6.03
C MET A 320 3.79 10.63 6.17
N PHE A 321 3.47 11.07 7.38
CA PHE A 321 2.67 12.28 7.60
C PHE A 321 3.48 13.54 7.29
N ALA A 322 4.76 13.58 7.65
CA ALA A 322 5.67 14.66 7.29
C ALA A 322 5.78 14.76 5.76
N PHE A 323 5.98 13.64 5.05
CA PHE A 323 6.05 13.62 3.59
C PHE A 323 4.74 14.06 2.93
N SER A 324 3.60 13.54 3.41
CA SER A 324 2.28 13.99 2.95
C SER A 324 2.05 15.48 3.20
N SER A 325 2.47 16.01 4.34
CA SER A 325 2.36 17.44 4.63
C SER A 325 3.20 18.29 3.69
N LEU A 326 4.42 17.85 3.37
CA LEU A 326 5.31 18.50 2.40
C LEU A 326 4.70 18.54 0.99
N LEU A 327 4.19 17.40 0.50
CA LEU A 327 3.53 17.31 -0.80
C LEU A 327 2.27 18.18 -0.85
N GLN A 328 1.46 18.14 0.21
CA GLN A 328 0.21 18.89 0.29
C GLN A 328 0.42 20.39 0.60
N GLY A 329 1.62 20.79 1.02
CA GLY A 329 1.92 22.16 1.46
C GLY A 329 1.11 22.61 2.66
N TYR A 330 0.59 21.67 3.46
CA TYR A 330 -0.34 21.94 4.56
C TYR A 330 -0.12 20.93 5.68
N TYR A 331 -0.25 21.38 6.92
CA TYR A 331 -0.15 20.53 8.09
C TYR A 331 -1.32 20.76 9.06
N VAL A 332 -1.21 21.67 10.02
CA VAL A 332 -2.36 22.22 10.76
C VAL A 332 -2.89 23.47 10.04
N THR A 333 -1.95 24.28 9.56
CA THR A 333 -2.18 25.44 8.69
C THR A 333 -1.32 25.31 7.43
N LYS A 334 -1.39 26.30 6.53
CA LYS A 334 -0.54 26.33 5.32
C LYS A 334 0.94 26.39 5.73
N LEU A 335 1.74 25.45 5.21
CA LEU A 335 3.17 25.37 5.55
C LEU A 335 3.95 26.56 5.00
N ARG A 336 4.63 27.28 5.90
CA ARG A 336 5.61 28.32 5.55
C ARG A 336 6.89 27.68 5.02
N ILE A 337 7.71 28.47 4.31
CA ILE A 337 8.95 27.97 3.71
C ILE A 337 9.89 27.38 4.77
N TRP A 338 10.06 28.05 5.92
CA TRP A 338 10.93 27.56 6.99
C TRP A 338 10.38 26.27 7.64
N GLU A 339 9.05 26.13 7.79
CA GLU A 339 8.42 24.91 8.29
C GLU A 339 8.62 23.74 7.32
N ARG A 340 8.56 24.00 6.00
CA ARG A 340 8.90 22.99 4.98
C ARG A 340 10.35 22.55 5.10
N VAL A 341 11.28 23.50 5.25
CA VAL A 341 12.71 23.19 5.43
C VAL A 341 12.95 22.33 6.66
N LEU A 342 12.22 22.56 7.77
CA LEU A 342 12.30 21.73 8.97
C LEU A 342 11.66 20.35 8.81
N LEU A 343 10.60 20.22 8.01
CA LEU A 343 9.93 18.93 7.76
C LEU A 343 10.69 18.02 6.77
N ILE A 344 11.48 18.58 5.85
CA ILE A 344 12.29 17.80 4.90
C ILE A 344 13.18 16.76 5.62
N PRO A 345 14.02 17.11 6.61
CA PRO A 345 14.87 16.14 7.29
C PRO A 345 14.10 15.14 8.17
N VAL A 346 12.86 15.43 8.57
CA VAL A 346 12.02 14.49 9.35
C VAL A 346 11.79 13.20 8.58
N VAL A 347 11.60 13.27 7.26
CA VAL A 347 11.30 12.12 6.41
C VAL A 347 12.43 11.08 6.42
N PRO A 348 13.68 11.39 6.05
CA PRO A 348 14.78 10.42 6.10
C PRO A 348 15.15 10.02 7.54
N LEU A 349 15.07 10.93 8.52
CA LEU A 349 15.35 10.60 9.92
C LEU A 349 14.34 9.61 10.51
N ALA A 350 13.08 9.65 10.06
CA ALA A 350 12.03 8.76 10.52
C ALA A 350 11.96 7.44 9.73
N LEU A 351 12.18 7.48 8.40
CA LEU A 351 12.02 6.30 7.53
C LEU A 351 13.31 5.51 7.34
N VAL A 352 14.46 6.18 7.22
CA VAL A 352 15.78 5.57 6.96
C VAL A 352 16.85 6.11 7.92
N PRO A 353 16.65 5.96 9.25
CA PRO A 353 17.60 6.46 10.26
C PRO A 353 18.98 5.79 10.13
N ASN A 354 19.03 4.54 9.71
CA ASN A 354 20.25 3.76 9.51
C ASN A 354 21.15 4.41 8.45
N ILE A 355 20.58 4.97 7.38
CA ILE A 355 21.31 5.75 6.38
C ILE A 355 21.85 7.05 7.01
N CYS A 356 21.02 7.74 7.79
CA CYS A 356 21.43 9.00 8.42
C CYS A 356 22.63 8.79 9.36
N VAL A 357 22.65 7.69 10.11
CA VAL A 357 23.79 7.30 10.95
C VAL A 357 25.01 6.93 10.11
N LYS A 358 24.82 6.15 9.03
CA LYS A 358 25.92 5.77 8.12
C LYS A 358 26.63 6.97 7.50
N PHE A 359 25.90 8.05 7.21
CA PHE A 359 26.47 9.30 6.70
C PHE A 359 26.94 10.28 7.79
N GLY A 360 26.91 9.88 9.06
CA GLY A 360 27.37 10.70 10.19
C GLY A 360 26.46 11.88 10.53
N LEU A 361 25.22 11.91 10.02
CA LEU A 361 24.25 12.96 10.35
C LEU A 361 23.75 12.86 11.79
N MET A 362 23.73 11.64 12.34
CA MET A 362 23.29 11.34 13.70
C MET A 362 24.17 10.26 14.33
N PRO A 363 24.37 10.28 15.67
CA PRO A 363 25.21 9.29 16.34
C PRO A 363 24.58 7.89 16.36
N ASN A 364 23.26 7.79 16.55
CA ASN A 364 22.52 6.52 16.66
C ASN A 364 21.13 6.58 15.99
N GLU A 365 20.55 5.43 15.64
CA GLU A 365 19.19 5.35 15.05
C GLU A 365 18.14 5.96 15.98
N TYR A 366 18.21 5.67 17.28
CA TYR A 366 17.30 6.24 18.28
C TYR A 366 17.40 7.76 18.38
N THR A 367 18.60 8.32 18.22
CA THR A 367 18.76 9.79 18.21
C THR A 367 18.15 10.41 16.96
N ALA A 368 18.25 9.74 15.80
CA ALA A 368 17.57 10.18 14.59
C ALA A 368 16.04 10.21 14.79
N TYR A 369 15.48 9.18 15.43
CA TYR A 369 14.05 9.13 15.74
C TYR A 369 13.60 10.22 16.71
N ILE A 370 14.36 10.47 17.77
CA ILE A 370 14.07 11.55 18.74
C ILE A 370 14.10 12.91 18.04
N VAL A 371 15.11 13.17 17.21
CA VAL A 371 15.22 14.44 16.48
C VAL A 371 14.07 14.59 15.48
N ALA A 372 13.70 13.52 14.75
CA ALA A 372 12.56 13.54 13.84
C ALA A 372 11.26 13.89 14.57
N ALA A 373 10.98 13.23 15.70
CA ALA A 373 9.80 13.49 16.51
C ALA A 373 9.80 14.90 17.11
N ALA A 374 10.96 15.39 17.57
CA ALA A 374 11.10 16.74 18.12
C ALA A 374 10.87 17.82 17.04
N LEU A 375 11.44 17.67 15.85
CA LEU A 375 11.25 18.61 14.74
C LEU A 375 9.78 18.61 14.26
N TYR A 376 9.19 17.43 14.10
CA TYR A 376 7.79 17.29 13.69
C TYR A 376 6.85 17.91 14.74
N GLY A 377 7.07 17.61 16.02
CA GLY A 377 6.32 18.18 17.13
C GLY A 377 6.51 19.69 17.28
N PHE A 378 7.72 20.20 17.02
CA PHE A 378 7.99 21.64 17.04
C PHE A 378 7.15 22.38 15.98
N VAL A 379 7.15 21.92 14.73
CA VAL A 379 6.32 22.51 13.66
C VAL A 379 4.82 22.40 14.00
N PHE A 380 4.40 21.30 14.62
CA PHE A 380 3.02 21.16 15.10
C PHE A 380 2.66 22.22 16.12
N MET A 381 3.50 22.40 17.15
CA MET A 381 3.26 23.35 18.23
C MET A 381 3.25 24.80 17.73
N THR A 382 4.14 25.16 16.80
CA THR A 382 4.16 26.52 16.23
C THR A 382 2.87 26.82 15.46
N GLN A 383 2.34 25.86 14.72
CA GLN A 383 1.08 26.06 13.97
C GLN A 383 -0.16 25.96 14.85
N TRP A 384 -0.16 25.07 15.85
CA TRP A 384 -1.29 24.88 16.75
C TRP A 384 -1.59 26.15 17.56
N GLY A 385 -0.55 26.86 18.03
CA GLY A 385 -0.70 28.14 18.72
C GLY A 385 -1.25 29.29 17.86
N ILE A 386 -1.31 29.12 16.53
CA ILE A 386 -1.78 30.14 15.57
C ILE A 386 -3.19 29.81 15.06
N LYS A 387 -3.67 28.58 15.26
CA LYS A 387 -4.90 28.03 14.65
C LYS A 387 -6.18 28.85 14.93
N ASP A 388 -6.25 29.55 16.06
CA ASP A 388 -7.41 30.34 16.47
C ASP A 388 -7.36 31.81 16.01
N LYS A 389 -6.31 32.23 15.28
CA LYS A 389 -6.24 33.59 14.73
C LYS A 389 -7.06 33.69 13.43
N PRO A 390 -7.86 34.75 13.24
CA PRO A 390 -8.64 34.93 12.01
C PRO A 390 -7.74 34.94 10.77
N LEU A 391 -8.23 34.35 9.67
CA LEU A 391 -7.52 34.12 8.40
C LEU A 391 -6.78 35.36 7.85
N ASP A 392 -7.25 36.56 8.17
CA ASP A 392 -6.65 37.83 7.74
C ASP A 392 -5.30 38.12 8.43
N GLN A 393 -5.08 37.63 9.66
CA GLN A 393 -3.79 37.75 10.36
C GLN A 393 -2.77 36.69 9.94
N ILE A 394 -3.21 35.55 9.39
CA ILE A 394 -2.33 34.46 8.94
C ILE A 394 -1.62 34.84 7.62
N ARG A 395 -2.20 35.73 6.82
CA ARG A 395 -1.57 36.24 5.58
C ARG A 395 -0.53 37.33 5.82
N ALA A 396 -0.53 37.97 7.00
CA ALA A 396 0.35 39.08 7.36
C ALA A 396 1.62 38.66 8.13
N ILE A 397 1.76 37.37 8.47
CA ILE A 397 2.90 36.77 9.17
C ILE A 397 3.43 35.60 8.32
#